data_AF-C8PEB4-F1
#
_entry.id   AF-C8PEB4-F1
#
_cell.length_a   1.000
_cell.length_b   1.000
_cell.length_c   1.000
_cell.angle_alpha   90.00
_cell.angle_beta   90.00
_cell.angle_gamma   90.00
#
_symmetry.space_group_name_H-M   'P 1'
#
loop_
_entity.id
_entity.type
_entity.pdbx_description
1 polymer ?
#
loop_
_entity_poly.entity_id
_entity_poly.type
_entity_poly.pdbx_seq_one_letter_code
_entity_poly.pdbx_strand_id
1 'polypeptide(L)'
;MKRVFLAFALWLGLCGAAFAMQDTEPSEAQGQNSTGVKILSDGFYKMSAEEYGKAKVSCDASHYYIGCDKIYSPRISQFIKECDFGNGKYSTCEKLLETLNTKCFEKNGRENFEACDLAGEILIKTSRIPLGLERLVRGCEVGQIINSCFLCALTYLHYSFDIDEVIKYATMTRDLAHDKEHFNKIIKKLQDCKADKECNPAKLEFQ
;
A
#
# COMPACT_ATOMS: atom_id res chain seq x y z
N MET A 1 -20.76 -15.28 -0.14
CA MET A 1 -19.79 -14.88 -1.19
C MET A 1 -20.22 -13.69 -2.06
N LYS A 2 -21.34 -13.72 -2.83
CA LYS A 2 -21.70 -12.64 -3.79
C LYS A 2 -21.82 -11.22 -3.18
N ARG A 3 -22.25 -11.08 -1.92
CA ARG A 3 -22.40 -9.76 -1.25
C ARG A 3 -21.07 -9.14 -0.82
N VAL A 4 -20.07 -9.97 -0.48
CA VAL A 4 -18.71 -9.52 -0.07
C VAL A 4 -17.97 -8.94 -1.28
N PHE A 5 -18.04 -9.62 -2.43
CA PHE A 5 -17.51 -9.11 -3.70
C PHE A 5 -18.18 -7.80 -4.15
N LEU A 6 -19.47 -7.60 -3.85
CA LEU A 6 -20.20 -6.38 -4.19
C LEU A 6 -19.81 -5.17 -3.32
N ALA A 7 -19.60 -5.38 -2.01
CA ALA A 7 -19.08 -4.35 -1.12
C ALA A 7 -17.64 -3.94 -1.49
N PHE A 8 -16.89 -4.89 -2.08
CA PHE A 8 -15.50 -4.72 -2.50
C PHE A 8 -15.35 -4.08 -3.89
N ALA A 9 -16.22 -4.40 -4.85
CA ALA A 9 -16.28 -3.70 -6.14
C ALA A 9 -16.60 -2.21 -5.94
N LEU A 10 -17.41 -1.87 -4.92
CA LEU A 10 -17.65 -0.50 -4.47
C LEU A 10 -16.42 0.13 -3.78
N TRP A 11 -15.53 -0.67 -3.17
CA TRP A 11 -14.28 -0.21 -2.56
C TRP A 11 -13.22 0.14 -3.62
N LEU A 12 -13.06 -0.70 -4.65
CA LEU A 12 -12.13 -0.45 -5.76
C LEU A 12 -12.57 0.70 -6.68
N GLY A 13 -13.87 0.87 -6.92
CA GLY A 13 -14.39 1.88 -7.86
C GLY A 13 -14.24 3.34 -7.43
N LEU A 14 -13.86 3.62 -6.17
CA LEU A 14 -13.85 4.97 -5.58
C LEU A 14 -12.47 5.41 -5.02
N CYS A 15 -11.48 4.52 -4.91
CA CYS A 15 -10.19 4.83 -4.27
C CYS A 15 -9.23 5.69 -5.13
N GLY A 16 -9.52 5.93 -6.41
CA GLY A 16 -8.65 6.71 -7.30
C GLY A 16 -8.40 8.17 -6.85
N ALA A 17 -9.24 8.71 -5.97
CA ALA A 17 -9.12 10.09 -5.46
C ALA A 17 -8.66 10.20 -3.99
N ALA A 18 -8.56 9.10 -3.24
CA ALA A 18 -8.41 9.12 -1.77
C ALA A 18 -6.94 9.17 -1.25
N PHE A 19 -5.95 9.16 -2.15
CA PHE A 19 -4.52 9.04 -1.80
C PHE A 19 -3.78 10.37 -1.58
N ALA A 20 -4.48 11.50 -1.42
CA ALA A 20 -3.81 12.74 -1.00
C ALA A 20 -3.30 12.59 0.44
N MET A 21 -1.97 12.72 0.66
CA MET A 21 -1.34 12.68 1.99
C MET A 21 -1.62 13.97 2.78
N GLN A 22 -1.77 13.90 4.10
CA GLN A 22 -1.95 15.08 4.97
C GLN A 22 -0.71 15.99 4.95
N ASP A 23 -0.90 17.27 4.59
CA ASP A 23 -0.08 18.36 5.13
C ASP A 23 -0.53 18.60 6.58
N THR A 24 0.40 18.50 7.54
CA THR A 24 0.06 18.72 8.95
C THR A 24 0.29 20.20 9.28
N GLU A 25 -0.78 21.00 9.38
CA GLU A 25 -0.71 22.27 10.11
C GLU A 25 -0.82 22.01 11.63
N PRO A 26 -0.07 22.74 12.47
CA PRO A 26 0.12 22.39 13.86
C PRO A 26 -1.02 22.91 14.74
N SER A 27 -1.66 22.03 15.52
CA SER A 27 -2.53 22.45 16.61
C SER A 27 -1.69 22.83 17.82
N GLU A 28 -1.79 24.09 18.25
CA GLU A 28 -1.25 24.58 19.52
C GLU A 28 -1.96 23.90 20.71
N ALA A 29 -1.22 23.10 21.49
CA ALA A 29 -1.22 23.19 22.96
C ALA A 29 -0.33 22.09 23.60
N GLN A 30 0.60 22.56 24.44
CA GLN A 30 1.23 21.88 25.57
C GLN A 30 2.31 20.81 25.29
N GLY A 31 3.49 21.32 24.91
CA GLY A 31 4.68 21.26 25.76
C GLY A 31 5.18 19.88 26.20
N GLN A 32 5.94 19.21 25.34
CA GLN A 32 7.25 18.62 25.66
C GLN A 32 7.89 18.06 24.38
N ASN A 33 9.05 18.63 24.02
CA ASN A 33 9.99 18.19 22.97
C ASN A 33 9.37 17.79 21.63
N SER A 34 8.93 18.79 20.86
CA SER A 34 8.69 18.63 19.42
C SER A 34 10.02 18.38 18.70
N THR A 35 10.42 17.11 18.67
CA THR A 35 11.25 16.63 17.57
C THR A 35 10.31 16.59 16.38
N GLY A 36 10.11 17.76 15.76
CA GLY A 36 9.25 17.90 14.59
C GLY A 36 9.62 16.81 13.60
N VAL A 37 8.61 16.09 13.10
CA VAL A 37 8.78 15.13 12.01
C VAL A 37 9.41 15.93 10.88
N LYS A 38 10.73 15.78 10.72
CA LYS A 38 11.49 16.34 9.61
C LYS A 38 10.95 15.64 8.36
N ILE A 39 9.96 16.26 7.74
CA ILE A 39 9.59 15.92 6.37
C ILE A 39 10.77 16.36 5.51
N LEU A 40 11.69 15.40 5.32
CA LEU A 40 12.58 15.27 4.16
C LEU A 40 13.38 16.53 3.78
N SER A 41 14.34 16.93 4.61
CA SER A 41 15.57 17.51 4.06
C SER A 41 16.50 16.34 3.72
N ASP A 42 16.64 16.02 2.43
CA ASP A 42 17.88 15.59 1.75
C ASP A 42 17.55 14.76 0.48
N GLY A 43 17.19 15.46 -0.60
CA GLY A 43 17.58 15.08 -1.96
C GLY A 43 16.76 14.06 -2.75
N PHE A 44 15.76 13.37 -2.20
CA PHE A 44 15.05 12.31 -2.96
C PHE A 44 13.71 12.73 -3.60
N TYR A 45 12.95 13.63 -2.97
CA TYR A 45 11.68 14.14 -3.53
C TYR A 45 11.69 15.67 -3.51
N LYS A 46 11.72 16.31 -4.68
CA LYS A 46 11.57 17.77 -4.84
C LYS A 46 10.10 18.17 -5.09
N MET A 47 9.14 17.42 -4.54
CA MET A 47 7.71 17.56 -4.87
C MET A 47 6.88 17.62 -3.59
N SER A 48 5.76 18.36 -3.61
CA SER A 48 4.83 18.40 -2.49
C SER A 48 4.14 17.05 -2.26
N ALA A 49 3.53 16.85 -1.08
CA ALA A 49 2.76 15.65 -0.77
C ALA A 49 1.60 15.42 -1.78
N GLU A 50 0.99 16.51 -2.24
CA GLU A 50 -0.04 16.50 -3.28
C GLU A 50 0.51 16.10 -4.66
N GLU A 51 1.68 16.63 -5.04
CA GLU A 51 2.34 16.27 -6.30
C GLU A 51 2.80 14.82 -6.30
N TYR A 52 3.29 14.33 -5.16
CA TYR A 52 3.63 12.92 -4.97
C TYR A 52 2.37 12.03 -5.08
N GLY A 53 1.26 12.41 -4.43
CA GLY A 53 -0.01 11.67 -4.53
C GLY A 53 -0.50 11.57 -5.98
N LYS A 54 -0.48 12.68 -6.73
CA LYS A 54 -0.82 12.71 -8.17
C LYS A 54 0.15 11.88 -9.02
N ALA A 55 1.45 11.96 -8.72
CA ALA A 55 2.48 11.19 -9.42
C ALA A 55 2.32 9.68 -9.15
N LYS A 56 1.92 9.27 -7.96
CA LYS A 56 1.69 7.86 -7.59
C LYS A 56 0.44 7.30 -8.25
N VAL A 57 -0.64 8.08 -8.35
CA VAL A 57 -1.81 7.70 -9.17
C VAL A 57 -1.43 7.55 -10.65
N SER A 58 -0.47 8.35 -11.14
CA SER A 58 0.03 8.30 -12.52
C SER A 58 1.20 7.31 -12.73
N CYS A 59 1.70 6.74 -11.64
CA CYS A 59 2.70 5.67 -11.55
C CYS A 59 2.06 4.50 -10.81
N ASP A 60 0.97 3.99 -11.37
CA ASP A 60 0.52 2.65 -11.04
C ASP A 60 1.41 1.74 -11.84
N ALA A 61 2.33 1.08 -11.16
CA ALA A 61 3.27 0.19 -11.78
C ALA A 61 2.52 -0.85 -12.65
N SER A 62 1.28 -1.21 -12.31
CA SER A 62 0.47 -2.17 -13.07
C SER A 62 -0.29 -1.66 -14.30
N HIS A 63 -0.48 -0.34 -14.49
CA HIS A 63 -1.30 0.18 -15.60
C HIS A 63 -0.85 1.54 -16.17
N TYR A 64 -0.18 2.38 -15.38
CA TYR A 64 0.13 3.76 -15.75
C TYR A 64 1.58 4.08 -15.41
N TYR A 65 2.40 4.27 -16.44
CA TYR A 65 3.85 4.50 -16.28
C TYR A 65 4.25 5.99 -16.37
N ILE A 66 3.29 6.91 -16.42
CA ILE A 66 3.47 8.32 -16.81
C ILE A 66 4.08 9.15 -15.67
N GLY A 67 4.08 8.66 -14.42
CA GLY A 67 4.69 9.32 -13.26
C GLY A 67 5.89 8.61 -12.63
N CYS A 68 6.31 7.46 -13.15
CA CYS A 68 7.29 6.60 -12.46
C CYS A 68 8.72 7.14 -12.50
N ASP A 69 9.04 7.97 -13.46
CA ASP A 69 10.29 8.74 -13.55
C ASP A 69 10.37 9.88 -12.52
N LYS A 70 9.23 10.32 -11.98
CA LYS A 70 9.15 11.31 -10.91
C LYS A 70 9.32 10.69 -9.51
N ILE A 71 9.08 9.38 -9.39
CA ILE A 71 9.13 8.66 -8.11
C ILE A 71 10.40 7.82 -7.97
N TYR A 72 10.86 7.22 -9.07
CA TYR A 72 11.98 6.28 -9.07
C TYR A 72 13.13 6.77 -9.95
N SER A 73 14.34 6.25 -9.67
CA SER A 73 15.49 6.49 -10.53
C SER A 73 15.24 6.00 -11.97
N PRO A 74 15.87 6.61 -13.00
CA PRO A 74 15.64 6.24 -14.40
C PRO A 74 15.76 4.74 -14.69
N ARG A 75 16.73 4.08 -14.05
CA ARG A 75 16.96 2.63 -14.19
C ARG A 75 15.80 1.79 -13.64
N ILE A 76 15.25 2.18 -12.48
CA ILE A 76 14.09 1.49 -11.89
C ILE A 76 12.85 1.74 -12.75
N SER A 77 12.62 2.99 -13.18
CA SER A 77 11.47 3.33 -14.03
C SER A 77 11.50 2.58 -15.37
N GLN A 78 12.68 2.38 -15.96
CA GLN A 78 12.84 1.55 -17.16
C GLN A 78 12.52 0.08 -16.87
N PHE A 79 13.06 -0.49 -15.79
CA PHE A 79 12.80 -1.88 -15.41
C PHE A 79 11.32 -2.15 -15.08
N ILE A 80 10.62 -1.18 -14.48
CA ILE A 80 9.17 -1.28 -14.25
C ILE A 80 8.44 -1.46 -15.59
N LYS A 81 8.74 -0.60 -16.58
CA LYS A 81 8.15 -0.67 -17.93
C LYS A 81 8.48 -1.97 -18.66
N GLU A 82 9.71 -2.47 -18.53
CA GLU A 82 10.14 -3.70 -19.21
C GLU A 82 9.65 -4.99 -18.54
N CYS A 83 9.50 -4.96 -17.22
CA CYS A 83 8.89 -6.05 -16.46
C CYS A 83 7.41 -6.20 -16.84
N ASP A 84 6.70 -5.07 -17.03
CA ASP A 84 5.27 -5.02 -17.38
C ASP A 84 4.44 -6.01 -16.54
N PHE A 85 4.71 -6.02 -15.23
CA PHE A 85 3.98 -6.81 -14.23
C PHE A 85 3.90 -8.31 -14.47
N GLY A 86 4.93 -8.88 -15.11
CA GLY A 86 5.00 -10.30 -15.42
C GLY A 86 4.34 -10.67 -16.75
N ASN A 87 3.69 -9.71 -17.43
CA ASN A 87 3.29 -9.83 -18.83
C ASN A 87 4.45 -9.49 -19.78
N GLY A 88 5.47 -8.79 -19.27
CA GLY A 88 6.70 -8.45 -19.98
C GLY A 88 7.80 -9.52 -19.84
N LYS A 89 9.05 -9.08 -19.94
CA LYS A 89 10.20 -9.99 -19.84
C LYS A 89 10.38 -10.42 -18.39
N TYR A 90 10.00 -11.65 -18.06
CA TYR A 90 10.16 -12.24 -16.71
C TYR A 90 11.57 -12.02 -16.12
N SER A 91 12.61 -12.16 -16.94
CA SER A 91 14.00 -11.90 -16.54
C SER A 91 14.30 -10.45 -16.13
N THR A 92 13.55 -9.48 -16.65
CA THR A 92 13.64 -8.08 -16.21
C THR A 92 12.92 -7.88 -14.87
N CYS A 93 11.78 -8.55 -14.65
CA CYS A 93 11.10 -8.53 -13.35
C CYS A 93 11.99 -9.10 -12.23
N GLU A 94 12.71 -10.19 -12.49
CA GLU A 94 13.63 -10.77 -11.50
C GLU A 94 14.79 -9.82 -11.16
N LYS A 95 15.39 -9.16 -12.17
CA LYS A 95 16.44 -8.14 -11.94
C LYS A 95 15.93 -6.92 -11.17
N LEU A 96 14.70 -6.49 -11.47
CA LEU A 96 14.04 -5.43 -10.74
C LEU A 96 13.83 -5.83 -9.28
N LEU A 97 13.28 -7.02 -9.04
CA LEU A 97 13.05 -7.56 -7.69
C LEU A 97 14.35 -7.70 -6.90
N GLU A 98 15.44 -8.18 -7.49
CA GLU A 98 16.76 -8.25 -6.83
C GLU A 98 17.20 -6.87 -6.34
N THR A 99 17.06 -5.85 -7.19
CA THR A 99 17.40 -4.46 -6.87
C THR A 99 16.52 -3.92 -5.74
N LEU A 100 15.20 -4.11 -5.83
CA LEU A 100 14.24 -3.60 -4.86
C LEU A 100 14.34 -4.32 -3.51
N ASN A 101 14.53 -5.63 -3.51
CA ASN A 101 14.69 -6.42 -2.29
C ASN A 101 15.93 -5.98 -1.51
N THR A 102 17.05 -5.79 -2.20
CA THR A 102 18.27 -5.28 -1.58
C THR A 102 17.97 -3.94 -0.90
N LYS A 103 17.37 -3.00 -1.63
CA LYS A 103 17.00 -1.69 -1.09
C LYS A 103 16.03 -1.77 0.09
N CYS A 104 14.98 -2.58 0.00
CA CYS A 104 13.93 -2.67 1.02
C CYS A 104 14.47 -2.96 2.44
N PHE A 105 15.52 -3.77 2.55
CA PHE A 105 16.09 -4.18 3.85
C PHE A 105 17.42 -3.51 4.20
N GLU A 106 18.03 -2.76 3.28
CA GLU A 106 19.36 -2.16 3.51
C GLU A 106 19.37 -1.08 4.59
N LYS A 107 18.37 -0.19 4.58
CA LYS A 107 18.26 0.97 5.48
C LYS A 107 16.80 1.26 5.83
N ASN A 108 16.60 2.10 6.84
CA ASN A 108 15.27 2.58 7.26
C ASN A 108 14.94 3.96 6.66
N GLY A 109 15.38 4.23 5.43
CA GLY A 109 15.00 5.43 4.68
C GLY A 109 13.63 5.28 4.02
N ARG A 110 12.93 6.39 3.77
CA ARG A 110 11.61 6.37 3.12
C ARG A 110 11.67 5.70 1.74
N GLU A 111 12.72 5.96 0.99
CA GLU A 111 13.02 5.36 -0.30
C GLU A 111 13.16 3.83 -0.24
N ASN A 112 13.65 3.29 0.88
CA ASN A 112 13.74 1.85 1.10
C ASN A 112 12.34 1.26 1.32
N PHE A 113 11.46 1.94 2.05
CA PHE A 113 10.09 1.49 2.26
C PHE A 113 9.23 1.60 0.99
N GLU A 114 9.45 2.61 0.14
CA GLU A 114 8.87 2.65 -1.21
C GLU A 114 9.39 1.51 -2.10
N ALA A 115 10.66 1.12 -1.95
CA ALA A 115 11.18 -0.08 -2.61
C ALA A 115 10.51 -1.36 -2.08
N CYS A 116 10.18 -1.43 -0.79
CA CYS A 116 9.38 -2.52 -0.22
C CYS A 116 7.97 -2.55 -0.81
N ASP A 117 7.30 -1.39 -0.94
CA ASP A 117 5.96 -1.25 -1.55
C ASP A 117 5.95 -1.88 -2.95
N LEU A 118 6.87 -1.43 -3.82
CA LEU A 118 6.96 -1.90 -5.19
C LEU A 118 7.37 -3.38 -5.30
N ALA A 119 8.33 -3.84 -4.47
CA ALA A 119 8.72 -5.25 -4.44
C ALA A 119 7.54 -6.13 -4.02
N GLY A 120 6.80 -5.72 -3.00
CA GLY A 120 5.62 -6.42 -2.50
C GLY A 120 4.55 -6.56 -3.57
N GLU A 121 4.25 -5.47 -4.27
CA GLU A 121 3.26 -5.45 -5.37
C GLU A 121 3.63 -6.41 -6.51
N ILE A 122 4.88 -6.37 -6.98
CA ILE A 122 5.36 -7.27 -8.04
C ILE A 122 5.29 -8.74 -7.60
N LEU A 123 5.71 -9.04 -6.36
CA LEU A 123 5.68 -10.41 -5.83
C LEU A 123 4.24 -10.94 -5.74
N ILE A 124 3.29 -10.14 -5.27
CA ILE A 124 1.87 -10.53 -5.19
C ILE A 124 1.30 -10.81 -6.58
N LYS A 125 1.52 -9.90 -7.54
CA LYS A 125 1.00 -10.07 -8.91
C LYS A 125 1.66 -11.22 -9.67
N THR A 126 2.87 -11.61 -9.28
CA THR A 126 3.55 -12.82 -9.78
C THR A 126 3.29 -14.06 -8.91
N SER A 127 2.21 -14.06 -8.12
CA SER A 127 1.73 -15.18 -7.30
C SER A 127 2.69 -15.65 -6.19
N ARG A 128 3.69 -14.85 -5.83
CA ARG A 128 4.61 -15.08 -4.71
C ARG A 128 4.10 -14.40 -3.44
N ILE A 129 2.87 -14.72 -3.06
CA ILE A 129 2.09 -13.98 -2.05
C ILE A 129 2.80 -13.84 -0.69
N PRO A 130 3.36 -14.90 -0.07
CA PRO A 130 3.98 -14.75 1.25
C PRO A 130 5.19 -13.82 1.24
N LEU A 131 6.01 -13.89 0.18
CA LEU A 131 7.15 -13.00 0.01
C LEU A 131 6.69 -11.55 -0.23
N GLY A 132 5.63 -11.37 -1.01
CA GLY A 132 5.08 -10.04 -1.26
C GLY A 132 4.52 -9.40 0.01
N LEU A 133 3.76 -10.16 0.80
CA LEU A 133 3.26 -9.72 2.11
C LEU A 133 4.40 -9.31 3.04
N GLU A 134 5.49 -10.07 3.14
CA GLU A 134 6.64 -9.72 3.98
C GLU A 134 7.18 -8.31 3.67
N ARG A 135 7.25 -7.93 2.39
CA ARG A 135 7.71 -6.59 1.98
C ARG A 135 6.65 -5.53 2.24
N LEU A 136 5.39 -5.78 1.90
CA LEU A 136 4.32 -4.81 2.15
C LEU A 136 4.12 -4.54 3.64
N VAL A 137 4.21 -5.55 4.50
CA VAL A 137 4.11 -5.42 5.96
C VAL A 137 5.21 -4.50 6.47
N ARG A 138 6.46 -4.68 6.01
CA ARG A 138 7.55 -3.77 6.35
C ARG A 138 7.29 -2.34 5.86
N GLY A 139 6.83 -2.17 4.61
CA GLY A 139 6.48 -0.87 4.04
C GLY A 139 5.36 -0.17 4.84
N CYS A 140 4.37 -0.93 5.29
CA CYS A 140 3.24 -0.41 6.07
C CYS A 140 3.62 -0.11 7.52
N GLU A 141 4.07 -1.12 8.28
CA GLU A 141 4.21 -1.02 9.73
C GLU A 141 5.42 -0.19 10.15
N VAL A 142 6.53 -0.28 9.40
CA VAL A 142 7.75 0.47 9.68
C VAL A 142 7.82 1.74 8.85
N GLY A 143 7.52 1.61 7.55
CA GLY A 143 7.62 2.72 6.62
C GLY A 143 6.45 3.69 6.61
N GLN A 144 5.32 3.32 7.21
CA GLN A 144 4.07 4.09 7.19
C GLN A 144 3.64 4.45 5.75
N ILE A 145 3.91 3.55 4.80
CA ILE A 145 3.51 3.72 3.40
C ILE A 145 2.04 3.29 3.27
N ILE A 146 1.16 4.28 3.10
CA ILE A 146 -0.29 4.08 3.00
C ILE A 146 -0.68 3.03 1.96
N ASN A 147 -0.02 3.03 0.80
CA ASN A 147 -0.28 2.07 -0.27
C ASN A 147 0.08 0.64 0.16
N SER A 148 1.18 0.46 0.89
CA SER A 148 1.57 -0.85 1.38
C SER A 148 0.56 -1.38 2.41
N CYS A 149 0.03 -0.52 3.27
CA CYS A 149 -1.04 -0.89 4.21
C CYS A 149 -2.30 -1.29 3.46
N PHE A 150 -2.69 -0.50 2.46
CA PHE A 150 -3.86 -0.78 1.65
C PHE A 150 -3.72 -2.13 0.92
N LEU A 151 -2.59 -2.36 0.25
CA LEU A 151 -2.29 -3.60 -0.44
C LEU A 151 -2.18 -4.81 0.51
N CYS A 152 -1.69 -4.64 1.74
CA CYS A 152 -1.77 -5.70 2.77
C CYS A 152 -3.23 -6.09 3.01
N ALA A 153 -4.10 -5.12 3.32
CA ALA A 153 -5.52 -5.38 3.57
C ALA A 153 -6.19 -6.10 2.39
N LEU A 154 -5.91 -5.66 1.16
CA LEU A 154 -6.41 -6.33 -0.05
C LEU A 154 -5.91 -7.76 -0.19
N THR A 155 -4.62 -7.99 0.07
CA THR A 155 -3.99 -9.29 -0.11
C THR A 155 -4.51 -10.31 0.92
N TYR A 156 -4.60 -9.92 2.19
CA TYR A 156 -5.18 -10.77 3.22
C TYR A 156 -6.64 -11.11 2.91
N LEU A 157 -7.41 -10.15 2.38
CA LEU A 157 -8.81 -10.38 2.00
C LEU A 157 -8.93 -11.40 0.86
N HIS A 158 -8.15 -11.26 -0.21
CA HIS A 158 -8.30 -12.11 -1.40
C HIS A 158 -7.72 -13.51 -1.25
N TYR A 159 -6.55 -13.62 -0.62
CA TYR A 159 -5.78 -14.86 -0.67
C TYR A 159 -5.91 -15.74 0.59
N SER A 160 -6.15 -15.12 1.75
CA SER A 160 -6.31 -15.84 3.03
C SER A 160 -7.68 -15.68 3.66
N PHE A 161 -8.41 -14.62 3.27
CA PHE A 161 -9.63 -14.16 3.94
C PHE A 161 -9.47 -13.98 5.46
N ASP A 162 -8.27 -13.59 5.91
CA ASP A 162 -7.99 -13.33 7.32
C ASP A 162 -8.58 -11.98 7.72
N ILE A 163 -9.82 -12.00 8.20
CA ILE A 163 -10.58 -10.77 8.50
C ILE A 163 -9.91 -9.90 9.56
N ASP A 164 -9.11 -10.49 10.45
CA ASP A 164 -8.41 -9.76 11.51
C ASP A 164 -7.25 -8.95 10.93
N GLU A 165 -6.43 -9.57 10.08
CA GLU A 165 -5.38 -8.86 9.36
C GLU A 165 -5.97 -7.82 8.38
N VAL A 166 -7.08 -8.11 7.71
CA VAL A 166 -7.78 -7.14 6.85
C VAL A 166 -8.19 -5.90 7.63
N ILE A 167 -8.84 -6.06 8.79
CA ILE A 167 -9.26 -4.94 9.65
C ILE A 167 -8.05 -4.16 10.16
N LYS A 168 -6.99 -4.84 10.60
CA LYS A 168 -5.76 -4.22 11.07
C LYS A 168 -5.16 -3.30 10.00
N TYR A 169 -4.90 -3.82 8.81
CA TYR A 169 -4.26 -3.03 7.76
C TYR A 169 -5.19 -1.99 7.13
N ALA A 170 -6.51 -2.22 7.08
CA ALA A 170 -7.48 -1.20 6.71
C ALA A 170 -7.50 -0.03 7.72
N THR A 171 -7.33 -0.32 9.01
CA THR A 171 -7.22 0.70 10.07
C THR A 171 -5.94 1.52 9.92
N MET A 172 -4.80 0.86 9.68
CA MET A 172 -3.54 1.58 9.41
C MET A 172 -3.63 2.45 8.15
N THR A 173 -4.30 1.96 7.11
CA THR A 173 -4.58 2.76 5.91
C THR A 173 -5.43 3.99 6.25
N ARG A 174 -6.50 3.83 7.04
CA ARG A 174 -7.36 4.93 7.51
C ARG A 174 -6.56 5.97 8.28
N ASP A 175 -5.67 5.54 9.17
CA ASP A 175 -4.88 6.44 10.01
C ASP A 175 -3.95 7.33 9.19
N LEU A 176 -3.46 6.82 8.04
CA LEU A 176 -2.58 7.53 7.10
C LEU A 176 -3.34 8.30 6.00
N ALA A 177 -4.62 8.00 5.77
CA ALA A 177 -5.42 8.60 4.71
C ALA A 177 -5.99 9.98 5.08
N HIS A 178 -6.22 10.81 4.07
CA HIS A 178 -6.96 12.06 4.23
C HIS A 178 -8.47 11.79 4.44
N ASP A 179 -9.09 10.93 3.63
CA ASP A 179 -10.51 10.59 3.75
C ASP A 179 -10.76 9.48 4.78
N LYS A 180 -10.65 9.86 6.06
CA LYS A 180 -10.86 8.92 7.18
C LYS A 180 -12.30 8.41 7.24
N GLU A 181 -13.28 9.20 6.80
CA GLU A 181 -14.70 8.82 6.88
C GLU A 181 -15.01 7.66 5.94
N HIS A 182 -14.47 7.68 4.72
CA HIS A 182 -14.59 6.58 3.77
C HIS A 182 -14.08 5.26 4.36
N PHE A 183 -12.86 5.26 4.90
CA PHE A 183 -12.28 4.05 5.49
C PHE A 183 -13.00 3.62 6.78
N ASN A 184 -13.50 4.54 7.60
CA ASN A 184 -14.32 4.18 8.77
C ASN A 184 -15.59 3.38 8.37
N LYS A 185 -16.25 3.75 7.27
CA LYS A 185 -17.42 3.01 6.76
C LYS A 185 -17.04 1.59 6.31
N ILE A 186 -15.87 1.42 5.72
CA ILE A 186 -15.35 0.11 5.28
C ILE A 186 -14.99 -0.75 6.49
N ILE A 187 -14.23 -0.21 7.44
CA ILE A 187 -13.82 -0.92 8.66
C ILE A 187 -15.05 -1.40 9.44
N LYS A 188 -16.09 -0.56 9.57
CA LYS A 188 -17.35 -0.96 10.21
C LYS A 188 -17.97 -2.19 9.53
N LYS A 189 -18.04 -2.21 8.20
CA LYS A 189 -18.57 -3.37 7.45
C LYS A 189 -17.73 -4.63 7.65
N LEU A 190 -16.40 -4.49 7.74
CA LEU A 190 -15.49 -5.61 8.03
C LEU A 190 -15.69 -6.14 9.47
N GLN A 191 -15.91 -5.26 10.44
CA GLN A 191 -16.22 -5.64 11.82
C GLN A 191 -17.57 -6.36 11.92
N ASP A 192 -18.59 -5.85 11.23
CA ASP A 192 -19.90 -6.52 11.14
C ASP A 192 -19.74 -7.91 10.49
N CYS A 193 -18.93 -8.02 9.42
CA CYS A 193 -18.60 -9.28 8.75
C CYS A 193 -17.88 -10.27 9.67
N LYS A 194 -16.95 -9.82 10.51
CA LYS A 194 -16.22 -10.67 11.45
C LYS A 194 -17.14 -11.40 12.42
N ALA A 195 -18.25 -10.76 12.81
CA ALA A 195 -19.25 -11.31 13.73
C ALA A 195 -20.28 -12.23 13.04
N ASP A 196 -20.39 -12.17 11.71
CA ASP A 196 -21.40 -12.87 10.91
C ASP A 196 -20.87 -14.21 10.36
N LYS A 197 -21.59 -15.31 10.61
CA LYS A 197 -21.24 -16.66 10.13
C LYS A 197 -21.33 -16.81 8.60
N GLU A 198 -22.15 -16.00 7.92
CA GLU A 198 -22.25 -16.02 6.45
C GLU A 198 -21.08 -15.30 5.77
N CYS A 199 -20.47 -14.35 6.49
CA CYS A 199 -19.41 -13.49 5.97
C CYS A 199 -18.02 -13.96 6.39
N ASN A 200 -17.87 -14.55 7.58
CA ASN A 200 -16.60 -15.07 8.10
C ASN A 200 -16.56 -16.62 8.04
N PRO A 201 -15.85 -17.22 7.08
CA PRO A 201 -15.75 -18.68 6.95
C PRO A 201 -15.17 -19.38 8.19
N ALA A 202 -14.35 -18.69 8.99
CA ALA A 202 -13.79 -19.24 10.22
C ALA A 202 -14.85 -19.42 11.34
N LYS A 203 -16.07 -18.89 11.15
CA LYS A 203 -17.22 -19.07 12.04
C LYS A 203 -18.20 -20.13 11.54
N LEU A 204 -17.89 -20.81 10.42
CA LEU A 204 -18.63 -21.97 9.96
C LEU A 204 -18.30 -23.16 10.87
N GLU A 205 -19.28 -23.57 11.67
CA GLU A 205 -19.25 -24.84 12.37
C GLU A 205 -19.59 -25.93 11.35
N PHE A 206 -18.62 -26.79 11.02
CA PHE A 206 -18.91 -28.01 10.28
C PHE A 206 -19.55 -28.99 11.26
N GLN A 207 -20.88 -29.15 11.15
CA GLN A 207 -21.64 -30.21 11.82
C GLN A 207 -21.45 -31.54 11.10
#